data_AF-W9X7Q2-F1
#
_entry.id   AF-W9X7Q2-F1
#
_cell.length_a   1.000
_cell.length_b   1.000
_cell.length_c   1.000
_cell.angle_alpha   90.00
_cell.angle_beta   90.00
_cell.angle_gamma   90.00
#
_symmetry.space_group_name_H-M   'P 1'
#
loop_
_entity.id
_entity.type
_entity.pdbx_description
1 polymer ?
#
loop_
_entity_poly.entity_id
_entity_poly.type
_entity_poly.pdbx_seq_one_letter_code
_entity_poly.pdbx_strand_id
1 'polypeptide(L)'
;MRQFLPYHQIPTDSATACIIFAGIGKGAERLLGHYISCCGRNEVFDPVEVHLVLLSSVTATWRPYMGYLDKEVSTQADRAILTDLNGDGVEMTQLEERQYLKQLEDALDEAAAILEHTTDTADTVHKSFMPAWPNITRNIPFEILDHGFQEVIQGLRHYGTQTETLRNKVKSASDLVTYFSWYFRRGPLLTS
;
A
#
# COMPACT_ATOMS: atom_id res chain seq x y z
N MET A 1 -6.04 5.65 9.38
CA MET A 1 -6.39 5.06 8.06
C MET A 1 -7.65 4.22 8.30
N ARG A 2 -8.73 4.37 7.51
CA ARG A 2 -9.89 3.47 7.64
C ARG A 2 -9.59 2.24 6.78
N GLN A 3 -9.60 1.05 7.39
CA GLN A 3 -9.46 -0.22 6.68
C GLN A 3 -10.71 -0.44 5.82
N PHE A 4 -10.50 -0.84 4.57
CA PHE A 4 -11.56 -1.12 3.61
C PHE A 4 -11.47 -2.59 3.23
N LEU A 5 -12.56 -3.33 3.43
CA LEU A 5 -12.63 -4.75 3.11
C LEU A 5 -13.54 -4.93 1.89
N PRO A 6 -13.03 -5.38 0.75
CA PRO A 6 -13.86 -5.84 -0.35
C PRO A 6 -14.43 -7.22 0.02
N TYR A 7 -15.76 -7.32 0.22
CA TYR A 7 -16.44 -8.60 0.35
C TYR A 7 -17.05 -8.98 -1.00
N HIS A 8 -16.67 -10.17 -1.50
CA HIS A 8 -17.15 -10.70 -2.76
C HIS A 8 -17.73 -12.10 -2.56
N GLN A 9 -18.99 -12.28 -2.96
CA GLN A 9 -19.61 -13.59 -3.06
C GLN A 9 -20.22 -13.71 -4.45
N ILE A 10 -19.66 -14.59 -5.30
CA ILE A 10 -20.29 -15.01 -6.55
C ILE A 10 -21.20 -16.19 -6.21
N PRO A 11 -22.53 -16.08 -6.35
CA PRO A 11 -23.38 -17.25 -6.31
C PRO A 11 -23.16 -18.05 -7.59
N THR A 12 -22.94 -19.35 -7.48
CA THR A 12 -22.76 -20.28 -8.61
C THR A 12 -23.98 -20.39 -9.55
N ASP A 13 -25.13 -19.85 -9.16
CA ASP A 13 -26.43 -20.03 -9.84
C ASP A 13 -27.06 -18.72 -10.38
N SER A 14 -26.37 -17.59 -10.26
CA SER A 14 -26.88 -16.28 -10.65
C SER A 14 -25.87 -15.57 -11.55
N ALA A 15 -26.30 -15.13 -12.73
CA ALA A 15 -25.54 -14.23 -13.62
C ALA A 15 -25.34 -12.81 -13.02
N THR A 16 -25.61 -12.63 -11.73
CA THR A 16 -25.52 -11.38 -11.00
C THR A 16 -24.56 -11.56 -9.84
N ALA A 17 -23.35 -11.02 -9.99
CA ALA A 17 -22.39 -10.91 -8.89
C ALA A 17 -22.86 -9.79 -7.95
N CYS A 18 -23.01 -10.09 -6.66
CA CYS A 18 -23.29 -9.08 -5.63
C CYS A 18 -21.98 -8.72 -4.95
N ILE A 19 -21.57 -7.46 -5.06
CA ILE A 19 -20.25 -7.02 -4.63
C ILE A 19 -20.41 -5.75 -3.80
N ILE A 20 -19.98 -5.83 -2.53
CA ILE A 20 -20.20 -4.76 -1.55
C ILE A 20 -18.85 -4.10 -1.28
N PHE A 21 -18.75 -2.82 -1.64
CA PHE A 21 -17.62 -1.97 -1.29
C PHE A 21 -17.91 -1.28 0.05
N ALA A 22 -17.35 -1.78 1.14
CA ALA A 22 -17.50 -1.17 2.46
C ALA A 22 -16.49 -0.02 2.63
N GLY A 23 -16.95 1.21 2.36
CA GLY A 23 -16.20 2.45 2.52
C GLY A 23 -15.36 2.79 1.31
N ILE A 24 -15.67 3.91 0.64
CA ILE A 24 -14.84 4.48 -0.42
C ILE A 24 -14.37 5.87 0.02
N GLY A 25 -13.09 6.17 -0.22
CA GLY A 25 -12.58 7.53 0.02
C GLY A 25 -13.21 8.53 -0.95
N LYS A 26 -13.25 9.82 -0.58
CA LYS A 26 -13.82 10.90 -1.43
C LYS A 26 -13.22 10.94 -2.86
N GLY A 27 -11.97 10.50 -3.01
CA GLY A 27 -11.32 10.37 -4.31
C GLY A 27 -11.97 9.30 -5.19
N ALA A 28 -12.18 8.10 -4.63
CA ALA A 28 -12.85 7.00 -5.29
C ALA A 28 -14.34 7.32 -5.56
N GLU A 29 -15.02 7.96 -4.62
CA GLU A 29 -16.39 8.46 -4.78
C GLU A 29 -16.51 9.43 -5.97
N ARG A 30 -15.58 10.37 -6.10
CA ARG A 30 -15.55 11.32 -7.21
C ARG A 30 -15.25 10.64 -8.55
N LEU A 31 -14.32 9.70 -8.61
CA LEU A 31 -14.01 8.94 -9.83
C LEU A 31 -15.18 8.07 -10.25
N LEU A 32 -15.83 7.40 -9.31
CA LEU A 32 -17.04 6.62 -9.55
C LEU A 32 -18.18 7.52 -10.01
N GLY A 33 -18.38 8.68 -9.38
CA GLY A 33 -19.37 9.67 -9.80
C GLY A 33 -19.11 10.21 -11.21
N HIS A 34 -17.85 10.45 -11.57
CA HIS A 34 -17.46 10.83 -12.93
C HIS A 34 -17.78 9.72 -13.94
N TYR A 35 -17.38 8.48 -13.66
CA TYR A 35 -17.71 7.32 -14.49
C TYR A 35 -19.23 7.18 -14.67
N ILE A 36 -20.01 7.25 -13.58
CA ILE A 36 -21.48 7.22 -13.61
C ILE A 36 -22.06 8.32 -14.50
N SER A 37 -21.48 9.52 -14.47
CA SER A 37 -21.94 10.64 -15.30
C SER A 37 -21.65 10.43 -16.79
N CYS A 38 -20.58 9.69 -17.12
CA CYS A 38 -20.19 9.40 -18.50
C CYS A 38 -21.01 8.28 -19.15
N CYS A 39 -21.44 7.26 -18.38
CA CYS A 39 -22.24 6.15 -18.89
C CYS A 39 -23.72 6.49 -19.16
N GLY A 40 -24.20 7.66 -18.74
CA GLY A 40 -25.61 8.04 -18.92
C GLY A 40 -26.59 7.29 -18.02
N ARG A 41 -27.82 7.80 -17.87
CA ARG A 41 -28.80 7.34 -16.85
C ARG A 41 -29.48 5.99 -17.15
N ASN A 42 -29.30 5.42 -18.34
CA ASN A 42 -30.04 4.24 -18.82
C ASN A 42 -29.13 3.03 -19.14
N GLU A 43 -27.83 3.11 -18.93
CA GLU A 43 -26.91 1.99 -19.17
C GLU A 43 -26.73 1.15 -17.90
N VAL A 44 -26.74 -0.17 -18.06
CA VAL A 44 -26.40 -1.10 -16.98
C VAL A 44 -24.90 -0.97 -16.74
N PHE A 45 -24.50 -0.55 -15.52
CA PHE A 45 -23.09 -0.45 -15.17
C PHE A 45 -22.41 -1.79 -15.32
N ASP A 46 -21.28 -1.77 -16.02
CA ASP A 46 -20.39 -2.90 -16.06
C ASP A 46 -19.69 -3.08 -14.70
N PRO A 47 -19.91 -4.19 -13.98
CA PRO A 47 -19.27 -4.42 -12.69
C PRO A 47 -17.74 -4.46 -12.79
N VAL A 48 -17.18 -4.93 -13.90
CA VAL A 48 -15.72 -5.03 -14.08
C VAL A 48 -15.09 -3.67 -14.33
N GLU A 49 -15.76 -2.80 -15.09
CA GLU A 49 -15.32 -1.40 -15.25
C GLU A 49 -15.37 -0.66 -13.90
N VAL A 50 -16.43 -0.86 -13.12
CA VAL A 50 -16.53 -0.30 -11.76
C VAL A 50 -15.39 -0.80 -10.87
N HIS A 51 -15.06 -2.09 -10.93
CA HIS A 51 -13.93 -2.65 -10.21
C HIS A 51 -12.60 -2.02 -10.61
N LEU A 52 -12.37 -1.88 -11.91
CA LEU A 52 -11.15 -1.28 -12.42
C LEU A 52 -11.01 0.17 -11.99
N VAL A 53 -12.09 0.96 -12.04
CA VAL A 53 -12.11 2.36 -11.56
C VAL A 53 -11.76 2.44 -10.07
N LEU A 54 -12.36 1.57 -9.24
CA LEU A 54 -12.12 1.57 -7.80
C LEU A 54 -10.70 1.13 -7.45
N LEU A 55 -10.21 0.05 -8.06
CA LEU A 55 -8.84 -0.42 -7.86
C LEU A 55 -7.81 0.59 -8.36
N SER A 56 -8.06 1.25 -9.49
CA SER A 56 -7.22 2.34 -10.01
C SER A 56 -7.18 3.50 -9.02
N SER A 57 -8.33 3.87 -8.44
CA SER A 57 -8.39 4.90 -7.42
C SER A 57 -7.59 4.54 -6.17
N VAL A 58 -7.68 3.30 -5.68
CA VAL A 58 -6.92 2.84 -4.52
C VAL A 58 -5.42 2.86 -4.84
N THR A 59 -5.03 2.33 -5.99
CA THR A 59 -3.63 2.31 -6.47
C THR A 59 -3.03 3.71 -6.55
N ALA A 60 -3.80 4.70 -7.00
CA ALA A 60 -3.36 6.10 -7.07
C ALA A 60 -3.07 6.71 -5.69
N THR A 61 -3.72 6.24 -4.61
CA THR A 61 -3.47 6.75 -3.25
C THR A 61 -2.16 6.25 -2.64
N TRP A 62 -1.61 5.16 -3.15
CA TRP A 62 -0.34 4.62 -2.66
C TRP A 62 0.86 5.49 -3.04
N ARG A 63 0.85 6.13 -4.21
CA ARG A 63 1.96 6.99 -4.66
C ARG A 63 2.35 8.08 -3.64
N PRO A 64 1.43 8.95 -3.19
CA PRO A 64 1.78 9.97 -2.20
C PRO A 64 2.12 9.38 -0.84
N TYR A 65 1.51 8.26 -0.44
CA TYR A 65 1.80 7.60 0.84
C TYR A 65 3.22 6.99 0.86
N MET A 66 3.62 6.31 -0.22
CA MET A 66 4.97 5.79 -0.37
C MET A 66 6.02 6.91 -0.41
N GLY A 67 5.71 8.04 -1.06
CA GLY A 67 6.57 9.21 -1.04
C GLY A 67 6.73 9.82 0.37
N TYR A 68 5.67 9.81 1.17
CA TYR A 68 5.74 10.20 2.58
C TYR A 68 6.62 9.22 3.38
N LEU A 69 6.39 7.91 3.27
CA LEU A 69 7.16 6.91 4.01
C LEU A 69 8.65 6.94 3.65
N ASP A 70 9.00 7.04 2.36
CA ASP A 70 10.41 7.15 1.94
C ASP A 70 11.09 8.37 2.57
N LYS A 71 10.40 9.53 2.60
CA LYS A 71 10.92 10.74 3.23
C LYS A 71 11.16 10.57 4.73
N GLU A 72 10.19 10.01 5.46
CA GLU A 72 10.33 9.82 6.91
C GLU A 72 11.43 8.80 7.24
N VAL A 73 11.50 7.70 6.48
CA VAL A 73 12.56 6.68 6.63
C VAL A 73 13.94 7.26 6.34
N SER A 74 14.12 8.00 5.24
CA SER A 74 15.39 8.64 4.92
C SER A 74 15.80 9.67 5.97
N THR A 75 14.85 10.52 6.42
CA THR A 75 15.12 11.51 7.47
C THR A 75 15.59 10.84 8.76
N GLN A 76 14.96 9.73 9.14
CA GLN A 76 15.32 9.03 10.36
C GLN A 76 16.63 8.24 10.23
N ALA A 77 16.92 7.67 9.06
CA ALA A 77 18.21 7.03 8.79
C ALA A 77 19.36 8.04 8.84
N ASP A 78 19.19 9.23 8.26
CA ASP A 78 20.19 10.30 8.30
C ASP A 78 20.46 10.77 9.74
N ARG A 79 19.40 10.88 10.56
CA ARG A 79 19.53 11.20 11.99
C ARG A 79 20.29 10.14 12.76
N ALA A 80 20.01 8.85 12.54
CA ALA A 80 20.73 7.77 13.19
C ALA A 80 22.24 7.81 12.90
N ILE A 81 22.63 8.21 11.69
CA ILE A 81 24.04 8.39 11.30
C ILE A 81 24.66 9.64 11.96
N LEU A 82 23.92 10.76 12.05
CA LEU A 82 24.44 11.97 12.70
C LEU A 82 24.61 11.81 14.22
N THR A 83 23.73 11.07 14.86
CA THR A 83 23.82 10.74 16.29
C THR A 83 25.05 9.86 16.59
N ASP A 84 25.46 8.98 15.67
CA ASP A 84 26.74 8.24 15.75
C ASP A 84 27.95 9.19 15.79
N LEU A 85 27.96 10.22 14.95
CA LEU A 85 29.11 11.12 14.81
C LEU A 85 29.30 12.08 16.00
N ASN A 86 28.22 12.47 16.70
CA ASN A 86 28.26 13.59 17.67
C ASN A 86 28.33 13.18 19.15
N GLY A 87 28.11 11.91 19.51
CA GLY A 87 28.51 11.31 20.78
C GLY A 87 28.04 11.93 22.12
N ASP A 88 27.20 12.97 22.15
CA ASP A 88 26.87 13.69 23.40
C ASP A 88 25.35 13.92 23.58
N GLY A 89 24.84 13.73 24.81
CA GLY A 89 23.42 13.92 25.20
C GLY A 89 22.46 12.75 24.98
N VAL A 90 22.97 11.51 24.97
CA VAL A 90 22.52 10.42 24.09
C VAL A 90 21.30 9.58 24.55
N GLU A 91 20.94 9.48 25.83
CA GLU A 91 19.95 8.46 26.26
C GLU A 91 18.47 8.80 25.95
N MET A 92 18.04 10.05 26.15
CA MET A 92 16.63 10.42 25.97
C MET A 92 16.26 10.58 24.48
N THR A 93 17.18 11.14 23.70
CA THR A 93 17.07 11.26 22.23
C THR A 93 17.11 9.89 21.55
N GLN A 94 17.94 8.95 22.01
CA GLN A 94 17.95 7.58 21.49
C GLN A 94 16.65 6.80 21.75
N LEU A 95 16.00 7.03 22.91
CA LEU A 95 14.72 6.37 23.20
C LEU A 95 13.61 6.86 22.25
N GLU A 96 13.55 8.17 22.01
CA GLU A 96 12.62 8.78 21.06
C GLU A 96 12.89 8.29 19.62
N GLU A 97 14.15 8.24 19.21
CA GLU A 97 14.56 7.73 17.89
C GLU A 97 14.17 6.25 17.69
N ARG A 98 14.37 5.40 18.70
CA ARG A 98 13.94 3.99 18.67
C ARG A 98 12.44 3.85 18.57
N GLN A 99 11.70 4.60 19.37
CA GLN A 99 10.24 4.55 19.35
C GLN A 99 9.70 4.99 17.98
N TYR A 100 10.30 6.02 17.40
CA TYR A 100 9.90 6.50 16.07
C TYR A 100 10.29 5.52 14.95
N LEU A 101 11.49 4.93 14.99
CA LEU A 101 11.87 3.84 14.07
C LEU A 101 10.92 2.65 14.18
N LYS A 102 10.47 2.30 15.39
CA LYS A 102 9.50 1.24 15.59
C LYS A 102 8.13 1.58 14.97
N GLN A 103 7.67 2.82 15.11
CA GLN A 103 6.44 3.28 14.45
C GLN A 103 6.55 3.22 12.93
N LEU A 104 7.71 3.54 12.35
CA LEU A 104 7.94 3.39 10.91
C LEU A 104 7.95 1.92 10.47
N GLU A 105 8.57 1.02 11.25
CA GLU A 105 8.52 -0.43 11.00
C GLU A 105 7.08 -0.94 11.00
N ASP A 106 6.30 -0.62 12.04
CA ASP A 106 4.90 -1.04 12.16
C ASP A 106 4.04 -0.47 11.01
N ALA A 107 4.28 0.77 10.59
CA ALA A 107 3.58 1.39 9.46
C ALA A 107 3.94 0.74 8.11
N LEU A 108 5.18 0.30 7.93
CA LEU A 108 5.63 -0.44 6.74
C LEU A 108 5.07 -1.85 6.72
N ASP A 109 4.94 -2.50 7.88
CA ASP A 109 4.30 -3.81 8.02
C ASP A 109 2.81 -3.75 7.67
N GLU A 110 2.10 -2.76 8.20
CA GLU A 110 0.71 -2.52 7.83
C GLU A 110 0.57 -2.22 6.34
N ALA A 111 1.44 -1.37 5.78
CA ALA A 111 1.44 -1.05 4.36
C ALA A 111 1.66 -2.30 3.48
N ALA A 112 2.61 -3.17 3.84
CA ALA A 112 2.89 -4.40 3.12
C ALA A 112 1.68 -5.34 3.13
N ALA A 113 1.05 -5.55 4.30
CA ALA A 113 -0.11 -6.41 4.42
C ALA A 113 -1.31 -5.91 3.60
N ILE A 114 -1.56 -4.59 3.60
CA ILE A 114 -2.65 -4.02 2.80
C ILE A 114 -2.35 -4.12 1.31
N LEU A 115 -1.10 -3.87 0.88
CA LEU A 115 -0.69 -4.00 -0.53
C LEU A 115 -0.81 -5.44 -1.02
N GLU A 116 -0.40 -6.42 -0.22
CA GLU A 116 -0.55 -7.85 -0.51
C GLU A 116 -2.04 -8.21 -0.70
N HIS A 117 -2.87 -7.89 0.30
CA HIS A 117 -4.31 -8.17 0.23
C HIS A 117 -5.00 -7.47 -0.95
N THR A 118 -4.61 -6.23 -1.26
CA THR A 118 -5.18 -5.47 -2.38
C THR A 118 -4.74 -6.07 -3.72
N THR A 119 -3.49 -6.53 -3.82
CA THR A 119 -2.97 -7.24 -5.00
C THR A 119 -3.72 -8.54 -5.22
N ASP A 120 -3.89 -9.36 -4.17
CA ASP A 120 -4.64 -10.63 -4.23
C ASP A 120 -6.10 -10.41 -4.63
N THR A 121 -6.71 -9.34 -4.13
CA THR A 121 -8.07 -8.95 -4.53
C THR A 121 -8.11 -8.59 -6.02
N ALA A 122 -7.17 -7.78 -6.50
CA ALA A 122 -7.10 -7.38 -7.91
C ALA A 122 -6.86 -8.58 -8.84
N ASP A 123 -5.94 -9.48 -8.47
CA ASP A 123 -5.68 -10.74 -9.17
C ASP A 123 -6.91 -11.65 -9.18
N THR A 124 -7.65 -11.75 -8.07
CA THR A 124 -8.87 -12.56 -7.96
C THR A 124 -9.99 -12.03 -8.83
N VAL A 125 -10.21 -10.70 -8.83
CA VAL A 125 -11.18 -10.04 -9.70
C VAL A 125 -10.80 -10.27 -11.16
N HIS A 126 -9.55 -10.00 -11.53
CA HIS A 126 -9.05 -10.22 -12.89
C HIS A 126 -9.29 -11.67 -13.37
N LYS A 127 -8.88 -12.66 -12.58
CA LYS A 127 -9.08 -14.09 -12.91
C LYS A 127 -10.53 -14.54 -12.95
N SER A 128 -11.40 -13.96 -12.11
CA SER A 128 -12.81 -14.36 -12.04
C SER A 128 -13.63 -13.79 -13.19
N PHE A 129 -13.30 -12.58 -13.64
CA PHE A 129 -14.10 -11.86 -14.63
C PHE A 129 -13.60 -11.99 -16.07
N MET A 130 -12.29 -12.08 -16.30
CA MET A 130 -11.74 -12.13 -17.66
C MET A 130 -12.15 -13.38 -18.46
N PRO A 131 -12.18 -14.60 -17.90
CA PRO A 131 -12.61 -15.80 -18.65
C PRO A 131 -14.11 -15.82 -18.96
N ALA A 132 -14.94 -15.17 -18.14
CA ALA A 132 -16.40 -15.10 -18.30
C ALA A 132 -16.84 -13.94 -19.24
N TRP A 133 -15.90 -13.07 -19.61
CA TRP A 133 -16.14 -11.84 -20.37
C TRP A 133 -16.65 -11.99 -21.81
N PRO A 134 -16.17 -12.94 -22.65
CA PRO A 134 -16.43 -12.90 -24.09
C PRO A 134 -17.91 -13.09 -24.49
N ASN A 135 -18.81 -13.36 -23.52
CA ASN A 135 -20.23 -13.56 -23.76
C ASN A 135 -21.12 -12.33 -23.45
N ILE A 136 -20.54 -11.21 -22.99
CA ILE A 136 -21.31 -10.02 -22.63
C ILE A 136 -21.06 -8.91 -23.68
N THR A 137 -22.08 -8.58 -24.46
CA THR A 137 -22.06 -7.47 -25.43
C THR A 137 -21.89 -6.14 -24.69
N ARG A 138 -20.68 -5.56 -24.71
CA ARG A 138 -20.37 -4.31 -24.00
C ARG A 138 -19.48 -3.34 -24.79
N ASN A 139 -19.50 -2.09 -24.33
CA ASN A 139 -18.96 -0.91 -25.01
C ASN A 139 -17.42 -0.80 -25.01
N ILE A 140 -16.72 -1.44 -24.06
CA ILE A 140 -15.26 -1.39 -23.96
C ILE A 140 -14.63 -2.70 -24.45
N PRO A 141 -13.65 -2.64 -25.38
CA PRO A 141 -12.86 -3.80 -25.79
C PRO A 141 -12.21 -4.51 -24.60
N PHE A 142 -12.27 -5.85 -24.60
CA PHE A 142 -11.68 -6.71 -23.57
C PHE A 142 -10.21 -6.37 -23.30
N GLU A 143 -9.44 -6.10 -24.35
CA GLU A 143 -8.01 -5.82 -24.28
C GLU A 143 -7.71 -4.56 -23.46
N ILE A 144 -8.59 -3.56 -23.50
CA ILE A 144 -8.43 -2.33 -22.73
C ILE A 144 -8.62 -2.60 -21.23
N LEU A 145 -9.61 -3.43 -20.88
CA LEU A 145 -9.87 -3.78 -19.49
C LEU A 145 -8.80 -4.70 -18.94
N ASP A 146 -8.41 -5.74 -19.70
CA ASP A 146 -7.33 -6.64 -19.35
C ASP A 146 -6.04 -5.84 -19.07
N HIS A 147 -5.68 -4.94 -19.98
CA HIS A 147 -4.53 -4.07 -19.81
C HIS A 147 -4.63 -3.20 -18.54
N GLY A 148 -5.78 -2.57 -18.29
CA GLY A 148 -5.98 -1.76 -17.10
C GLY A 148 -5.83 -2.55 -15.79
N PHE A 149 -6.33 -3.79 -15.74
CA PHE A 149 -6.11 -4.65 -14.59
C PHE A 149 -4.63 -5.02 -14.41
N GLN A 150 -3.94 -5.34 -15.51
CA GLN A 150 -2.50 -5.63 -15.46
C GLN A 150 -1.70 -4.43 -14.93
N GLU A 151 -2.01 -3.21 -15.38
CA GLU A 151 -1.36 -1.99 -14.90
C GLU A 151 -1.57 -1.77 -13.40
N VAL A 152 -2.81 -1.95 -12.91
CA VAL A 152 -3.15 -1.87 -11.48
C VAL A 152 -2.36 -2.88 -10.67
N ILE A 153 -2.38 -4.16 -11.08
CA ILE A 153 -1.70 -5.26 -10.39
C ILE A 153 -0.18 -5.00 -10.35
N GLN A 154 0.39 -4.59 -11.48
CA GLN A 154 1.81 -4.25 -11.57
C GLN A 154 2.16 -3.06 -10.66
N GLY A 155 1.31 -2.03 -10.62
CA GLY A 155 1.48 -0.87 -9.74
C GLY A 155 1.48 -1.25 -8.26
N LEU A 156 0.54 -2.09 -7.83
CA LEU A 156 0.47 -2.58 -6.44
C LEU A 156 1.70 -3.41 -6.06
N ARG A 157 2.16 -4.31 -6.96
CA ARG A 157 3.39 -5.09 -6.76
C ARG A 157 4.63 -4.21 -6.68
N HIS A 158 4.68 -3.15 -7.49
CA HIS A 158 5.75 -2.16 -7.44
C HIS A 158 5.82 -1.48 -6.07
N TYR A 159 4.67 -1.03 -5.54
CA TYR A 159 4.63 -0.46 -4.19
C TYR A 159 5.00 -1.49 -3.12
N GLY A 160 4.60 -2.75 -3.26
CA GLY A 160 5.02 -3.83 -2.34
C GLY A 160 6.55 -3.98 -2.30
N THR A 161 7.20 -3.94 -3.46
CA THR A 161 8.67 -3.98 -3.56
C THR A 161 9.33 -2.76 -2.92
N GLN A 162 8.73 -1.58 -3.10
CA GLN A 162 9.21 -0.35 -2.46
C GLN A 162 9.10 -0.43 -0.93
N THR A 163 7.98 -0.92 -0.40
CA THR A 163 7.79 -1.11 1.04
C THR A 163 8.85 -2.02 1.63
N GLU A 164 9.18 -3.13 0.97
CA GLU A 164 10.25 -4.04 1.42
C GLU A 164 11.62 -3.35 1.41
N THR A 165 11.90 -2.51 0.40
CA THR A 165 13.14 -1.72 0.36
C THR A 165 13.22 -0.75 1.55
N LEU A 166 12.12 -0.06 1.87
CA LEU A 166 12.05 0.86 3.01
C LEU A 166 12.18 0.12 4.35
N ARG A 167 11.56 -1.05 4.48
CA ARG A 167 11.67 -1.90 5.68
C ARG A 167 13.12 -2.27 5.96
N ASN A 168 13.86 -2.67 4.92
CA ASN A 168 15.28 -2.99 5.06
C ASN A 168 16.11 -1.78 5.50
N LYS A 169 15.82 -0.56 4.99
CA LYS A 169 16.46 0.68 5.45
C LYS A 169 16.17 0.96 6.93
N VAL A 170 14.91 0.87 7.37
CA VAL A 170 14.51 1.08 8.77
C VAL A 170 15.20 0.08 9.69
N LYS A 171 15.28 -1.19 9.28
CA LYS A 171 15.98 -2.23 10.03
C LYS A 171 17.46 -1.91 10.20
N SER A 172 18.16 -1.50 9.14
CA SER A 172 19.55 -1.06 9.23
C SER A 172 19.73 0.13 10.18
N ALA A 173 18.83 1.12 10.13
CA ALA A 173 18.87 2.25 11.05
C ALA A 173 18.62 1.83 12.51
N SER A 174 17.69 0.90 12.75
CA SER A 174 17.41 0.33 14.08
C SER A 174 18.60 -0.45 14.65
N ASP A 175 19.28 -1.24 13.81
CA ASP A 175 20.48 -1.99 14.19
C ASP A 175 21.62 -1.05 14.60
N LEU A 176 21.81 0.06 13.88
CA LEU A 176 22.79 1.10 14.22
C LEU A 176 22.50 1.70 15.61
N VAL A 177 21.28 2.19 15.83
CA VAL A 177 20.89 2.79 17.13
C VAL A 177 20.96 1.77 18.28
N THR A 178 20.74 0.48 18.00
CA THR A 178 20.88 -0.59 18.98
C THR A 178 22.34 -0.85 19.37
N TYR A 179 23.23 -0.92 18.38
CA TYR A 179 24.67 -1.11 18.59
C TYR A 179 25.27 0.02 19.44
N PHE A 180 24.90 1.28 19.19
CA PHE A 180 25.45 2.42 19.92
C PHE A 180 25.06 2.46 21.38
N SER A 181 23.80 2.19 21.70
CA SER A 181 23.36 2.10 23.09
C SER A 181 24.08 1.00 23.86
N TRP A 182 24.43 -0.12 23.19
CA TRP A 182 25.23 -1.18 23.80
C TRP A 182 26.69 -0.75 24.06
N TYR A 183 27.30 -0.01 23.13
CA TYR A 183 28.67 0.50 23.26
C TYR A 183 28.79 1.56 24.37
N PHE A 184 27.85 2.51 24.43
CA PHE A 184 27.84 3.56 25.47
C PHE A 184 27.52 3.02 26.86
N ARG A 185 26.65 2.01 27.00
CA ARG A 185 26.36 1.39 28.32
C ARG A 185 27.54 0.64 28.93
N ARG A 186 28.51 0.18 28.12
CA ARG A 186 29.61 -0.65 28.62
C ARG A 186 30.87 0.10 28.99
N GLY A 187 31.03 1.36 28.58
CA GLY A 187 32.24 2.16 28.80
C GLY A 187 33.51 1.52 28.21
N PRO A 188 34.53 2.29 27.81
CA PRO A 188 35.84 1.70 27.61
C PRO A 188 36.32 1.19 28.98
N LEU A 189 36.50 -0.12 29.11
CA LEU A 189 37.36 -0.68 30.16
C LEU A 189 38.77 -0.15 29.89
N LEU A 190 39.06 1.05 30.40
CA LEU A 190 40.40 1.60 30.49
C LEU A 190 41.16 0.69 31.45
N THR A 191 41.88 -0.27 30.88
CA THR A 191 42.95 -0.97 31.57
C THR A 191 44.08 0.03 31.83
N SER A 192 44.31 0.37 33.10
CA SER A 192 45.58 0.86 33.63
C SER A 192 45.90 0.13 34.91
#